data_AF-A0A914I0I3-F1
#
_entry.id   AF-A0A914I0I3-F1
#
_cell.length_a   1.000
_cell.length_b   1.000
_cell.length_c   1.000
_cell.angle_alpha   90.00
_cell.angle_beta   90.00
_cell.angle_gamma   90.00
#
_symmetry.space_group_name_H-M   'P 1'
#
loop_
_entity.id
_entity.type
_entity.pdbx_description
1 polymer ?
#
loop_
_entity_poly.entity_id
_entity_poly.type
_entity_poly.pdbx_seq_one_letter_code
_entity_poly.pdbx_strand_id
1 'polypeptide(L)'
;MKAELKRDGFKSSYKNELDKTVAKELGLSFTTIYKWKSELGQTTPNKYPHSEQTELMKCYYEIKDQNPKMSDADIAKMFRIGSRTLVNWKRQFKRQQFHPNSVDENSVEENAAANA
;
A
#
# COMPACT_ATOMS: atom_id res chain seq x y z
N MET A 1 32.29 -2.72 -31.71
CA MET A 1 31.55 -3.63 -30.82
C MET A 1 30.80 -2.80 -29.80
N LYS A 2 29.46 -2.75 -29.87
CA LYS A 2 28.64 -2.03 -28.89
C LYS A 2 28.30 -3.01 -27.77
N ALA A 3 28.85 -2.79 -26.59
CA ALA A 3 28.50 -3.56 -25.40
C ALA A 3 27.14 -3.07 -24.90
N GLU A 4 26.12 -3.91 -25.05
CA GLU A 4 24.82 -3.72 -24.41
C GLU A 4 24.98 -3.97 -22.91
N LEU A 5 24.93 -2.90 -22.11
CA LEU A 5 24.74 -3.02 -20.67
C LEU A 5 23.32 -3.56 -20.42
N LYS A 6 23.24 -4.86 -20.18
CA LYS A 6 22.07 -5.49 -19.55
C LYS A 6 21.83 -4.79 -18.22
N ARG A 7 20.72 -4.05 -18.10
CA ARG A 7 20.21 -3.60 -16.81
C ARG A 7 19.69 -4.83 -16.07
N ASP A 8 20.59 -5.52 -15.37
CA ASP A 8 20.21 -6.50 -14.37
C ASP A 8 19.29 -5.80 -13.38
N GLY A 9 18.12 -6.41 -13.12
CA GLY A 9 17.17 -5.94 -12.15
C GLY A 9 17.82 -5.86 -10.78
N PHE A 10 18.32 -4.67 -10.44
CA PHE A 10 19.00 -4.39 -9.19
C PHE A 10 17.98 -4.52 -8.06
N LYS A 11 17.94 -5.72 -7.48
CA LYS A 11 16.97 -6.13 -6.47
C LYS A 11 16.98 -5.14 -5.32
N SER A 12 15.77 -4.79 -4.87
CA SER A 12 15.38 -4.04 -3.66
C SER A 12 16.08 -4.43 -2.34
N SER A 13 16.98 -5.42 -2.36
CA SER A 13 17.72 -5.97 -1.23
C SER A 13 18.70 -4.99 -0.59
N TYR A 14 19.40 -4.17 -1.39
CA TYR A 14 20.49 -3.34 -0.88
C TYR A 14 20.04 -2.19 0.02
N LYS A 15 18.87 -1.59 -0.26
CA LYS A 15 18.31 -0.51 0.55
C LYS A 15 18.00 -0.96 1.99
N ASN A 16 17.52 -2.20 2.14
CA ASN A 16 17.19 -2.74 3.44
C ASN A 16 18.43 -3.07 4.27
N GLU A 17 19.54 -3.47 3.64
CA GLU A 17 20.80 -3.77 4.36
C GLU A 17 21.52 -2.50 4.82
N LEU A 18 21.54 -1.44 4.01
CA LEU A 18 22.10 -0.14 4.41
C LEU A 18 21.36 0.41 5.65
N ASP A 19 20.04 0.36 5.64
CA ASP A 19 19.21 0.86 6.73
C ASP A 19 19.38 0.06 8.02
N LYS A 20 19.62 -1.25 7.91
CA LYS A 20 19.98 -2.09 9.06
C LYS A 20 21.36 -1.73 9.61
N THR A 21 22.34 -1.46 8.76
CA THR A 21 23.68 -1.05 9.20
C THR A 21 23.62 0.30 9.90
N VAL A 22 22.95 1.29 9.32
CA VAL A 22 22.74 2.61 9.93
C VAL A 22 22.01 2.49 11.27
N ALA A 23 20.95 1.67 11.34
CA ALA A 23 20.25 1.42 12.59
C ALA A 23 21.19 0.84 13.67
N LYS A 24 22.02 -0.14 13.29
CA LYS A 24 22.99 -0.76 14.20
C LYS A 24 24.05 0.21 14.70
N GLU A 25 24.62 1.02 13.82
CA GLU A 25 25.65 2.01 14.16
C GLU A 25 25.11 3.11 15.09
N LEU A 26 23.86 3.52 14.88
CA LEU A 26 23.21 4.55 15.69
C LEU A 26 22.54 3.99 16.97
N GLY A 27 22.59 2.67 17.20
CA GLY A 27 21.90 2.02 18.33
C GLY A 27 20.37 2.14 18.27
N LEU A 28 19.82 2.33 17.07
CA LEU A 28 18.39 2.50 16.83
C LEU A 28 17.75 1.22 16.31
N SER A 29 16.43 1.15 16.44
CA SER A 29 15.66 0.11 15.75
C SER A 29 15.57 0.41 14.25
N PHE A 30 15.54 -0.64 13.42
CA PHE A 30 15.25 -0.51 11.99
C PHE A 30 13.92 0.22 11.74
N THR A 31 12.92 -0.01 12.60
CA THR A 31 11.61 0.66 12.54
C THR A 31 11.73 2.17 12.71
N THR A 32 12.65 2.65 13.56
CA THR A 32 12.91 4.09 13.75
C THR A 32 13.44 4.72 12.46
N ILE A 33 14.44 4.09 11.84
CA ILE A 33 14.98 4.55 10.54
C ILE A 33 13.89 4.56 9.46
N TYR A 34 13.06 3.51 9.41
CA TYR A 34 11.95 3.43 8.46
C TYR A 34 10.92 4.56 8.65
N LYS A 35 10.55 4.87 9.90
CA LYS A 35 9.61 5.97 10.20
C LYS A 35 10.16 7.32 9.75
N TRP A 36 11.41 7.63 10.07
CA TRP A 36 12.03 8.89 9.63
C TRP A 36 12.09 9.00 8.10
N LYS A 37 12.38 7.90 7.39
CA LYS A 37 12.30 7.89 5.94
C LYS A 37 10.90 8.14 5.41
N SER A 38 9.88 7.59 6.08
CA SER A 38 8.49 7.84 5.72
C SER A 38 8.10 9.30 5.93
N GLU A 39 8.48 9.90 7.06
CA GLU A 39 8.26 11.33 7.38
C GLU A 39 8.98 12.25 6.40
N LEU A 40 10.17 11.85 5.93
CA LEU A 40 10.94 12.57 4.91
C LEU A 40 10.52 12.25 3.47
N GLY A 41 9.46 11.46 3.24
CA GLY A 41 8.97 11.10 1.91
C GLY A 41 9.94 10.23 1.09
N GLN A 42 10.92 9.58 1.73
CA GLN A 42 11.90 8.72 1.09
C GLN A 42 11.44 7.27 0.90
N THR A 43 10.24 6.94 1.39
CA THR A 43 9.57 5.68 1.10
C THR A 43 8.78 5.79 -0.19
N THR A 44 8.80 4.73 -1.01
CA THR A 44 7.92 4.68 -2.18
C THR A 44 6.46 4.74 -1.71
N PRO A 45 5.64 5.66 -2.24
CA PRO A 45 4.23 5.71 -1.89
C PRO A 45 3.59 4.36 -2.26
N ASN A 46 2.65 3.93 -1.42
CA ASN A 46 1.90 2.72 -1.72
C ASN A 46 1.18 2.92 -3.05
N LYS A 47 1.27 1.95 -3.96
CA LYS A 47 0.66 2.04 -5.29
C LYS A 47 -0.85 2.32 -5.23
N TYR A 48 -1.49 1.85 -4.16
CA TYR A 48 -2.90 2.09 -3.87
C TYR A 48 -3.02 2.64 -2.43
N PRO A 49 -3.40 3.91 -2.22
CA PRO A 49 -3.71 4.44 -0.90
C PRO A 49 -4.89 3.68 -0.26
N HIS A 50 -5.00 3.77 1.07
CA HIS A 50 -5.99 2.99 1.81
C HIS A 50 -7.45 3.33 1.42
N SER A 51 -7.72 4.60 1.13
CA SER A 51 -9.01 5.08 0.62
C SER A 51 -9.40 4.38 -0.69
N GLU A 52 -8.50 4.35 -1.67
CA GLU A 52 -8.73 3.69 -2.96
C GLU A 52 -8.96 2.17 -2.78
N GLN A 53 -8.20 1.53 -1.89
CA GLN A 53 -8.43 0.10 -1.57
C GLN A 53 -9.84 -0.13 -1.02
N THR A 54 -10.30 0.75 -0.14
CA THR A 54 -11.61 0.67 0.50
C THR A 54 -12.74 0.86 -0.52
N GLU A 55 -12.60 1.85 -1.41
CA GLU A 55 -13.54 2.09 -2.51
C GLU A 55 -13.62 0.90 -3.46
N LEU A 56 -12.47 0.36 -3.89
CA LEU A 56 -12.43 -0.84 -4.73
C LEU A 56 -13.06 -2.06 -4.06
N MET A 57 -12.96 -2.18 -2.74
CA MET A 57 -13.62 -3.27 -2.01
C MET A 57 -15.15 -3.07 -1.91
N LYS A 58 -15.65 -1.83 -1.82
CA LYS A 58 -17.09 -1.58 -1.93
C LYS A 58 -17.61 -1.99 -3.31
N CYS A 59 -16.95 -1.55 -4.38
CA CYS A 59 -17.28 -1.94 -5.75
C CYS A 59 -17.19 -3.46 -5.96
N TYR A 60 -16.22 -4.15 -5.34
CA TYR A 60 -16.13 -5.61 -5.38
C TYR A 60 -17.41 -6.27 -4.89
N TYR A 61 -17.94 -5.84 -3.74
CA TYR A 61 -19.15 -6.43 -3.17
C TYR A 61 -20.39 -6.10 -3.99
N GLU A 62 -20.49 -4.89 -4.56
CA GLU A 62 -21.55 -4.52 -5.50
C GLU A 62 -21.54 -5.39 -6.77
N ILE A 63 -20.38 -5.59 -7.38
CA ILE A 63 -20.23 -6.48 -8.56
C ILE A 63 -20.61 -7.91 -8.19
N LYS A 64 -20.24 -8.37 -7.00
CA LYS A 64 -20.56 -9.72 -6.53
C LYS A 64 -22.04 -9.91 -6.24
N ASP A 65 -22.71 -8.88 -5.75
CA ASP A 65 -24.16 -8.89 -5.54
C ASP A 65 -24.89 -8.97 -6.88
N GLN A 66 -24.48 -8.15 -7.85
CA GLN A 66 -25.05 -8.14 -9.20
C GLN A 66 -24.72 -9.41 -10.01
N ASN A 67 -23.52 -9.97 -9.84
CA ASN A 67 -23.02 -11.09 -10.62
C ASN A 67 -22.36 -12.16 -9.72
N PRO A 68 -23.14 -12.98 -8.99
CA PRO A 68 -22.61 -13.93 -8.02
C PRO A 68 -21.63 -14.96 -8.62
N LYS A 69 -21.83 -15.31 -9.91
CA LYS A 69 -21.03 -16.29 -10.65
C LYS A 69 -19.70 -15.74 -11.18
N MET A 70 -19.49 -14.42 -11.20
CA MET A 70 -18.26 -13.82 -11.71
C MET A 70 -17.08 -14.25 -10.84
N SER A 71 -15.96 -14.66 -11.44
CA SER A 71 -14.82 -15.14 -10.66
C SER A 71 -14.06 -13.98 -10.01
N ASP A 72 -13.45 -14.22 -8.85
CA ASP A 72 -12.57 -13.24 -8.20
C ASP A 72 -11.37 -12.87 -9.11
N ALA A 73 -10.92 -13.79 -9.96
CA ALA A 73 -9.85 -13.54 -10.91
C ALA A 73 -10.26 -12.54 -11.99
N ASP A 74 -11.50 -12.59 -12.46
CA ASP A 74 -12.01 -11.66 -13.46
C ASP A 74 -12.24 -10.28 -12.87
N ILE A 75 -12.75 -10.21 -11.63
CA ILE A 75 -12.88 -8.93 -10.92
C ILE A 75 -11.50 -8.33 -10.63
N ALA A 76 -10.50 -9.14 -10.27
CA ALA A 76 -9.12 -8.67 -10.10
C ALA A 76 -8.54 -8.08 -11.39
N LYS A 77 -8.79 -8.73 -12.54
CA LYS A 77 -8.40 -8.20 -13.86
C LYS A 77 -9.10 -6.88 -14.17
N MET A 78 -10.39 -6.76 -13.84
CA MET A 78 -11.17 -5.54 -14.03
C MET A 78 -10.56 -4.36 -13.26
N PHE A 79 -10.12 -4.59 -12.02
CA PHE A 79 -9.42 -3.59 -11.20
C PHE A 79 -7.93 -3.45 -11.51
N ARG A 80 -7.39 -4.23 -12.46
CA ARG A 80 -5.96 -4.28 -12.80
C ARG A 80 -5.05 -4.56 -11.59
N ILE A 81 -5.54 -5.36 -10.64
CA ILE A 81 -4.79 -5.81 -9.47
C ILE A 81 -4.49 -7.31 -9.54
N GLY A 82 -3.47 -7.76 -8.81
CA GLY A 82 -3.19 -9.19 -8.71
C GLY A 82 -4.24 -9.91 -7.87
N SER A 83 -4.57 -11.16 -8.21
CA SER A 83 -5.56 -11.95 -7.47
C SER A 83 -5.20 -12.11 -5.98
N ARG A 84 -3.90 -12.25 -5.67
CA ARG A 84 -3.42 -12.29 -4.27
C ARG A 84 -3.63 -10.96 -3.55
N THR A 85 -3.50 -9.83 -4.24
CA THR A 85 -3.80 -8.50 -3.70
C THR A 85 -5.28 -8.40 -3.35
N LEU A 86 -6.17 -8.81 -4.27
CA LEU A 86 -7.62 -8.81 -4.03
C LEU A 86 -7.99 -9.67 -2.80
N VAL A 87 -7.41 -10.87 -2.66
CA VAL A 87 -7.65 -11.74 -1.50
C VAL A 87 -7.21 -11.08 -0.19
N ASN A 88 -6.06 -10.42 -0.18
CA ASN A 88 -5.56 -9.71 1.00
C ASN A 88 -6.47 -8.53 1.38
N TRP A 89 -6.89 -7.73 0.40
CA TRP A 89 -7.78 -6.60 0.63
C TRP A 89 -9.15 -7.04 1.13
N LYS A 90 -9.74 -8.10 0.56
CA LYS A 90 -10.97 -8.71 1.09
C LYS A 90 -10.84 -9.09 2.56
N ARG A 91 -9.71 -9.68 2.95
CA ARG A 91 -9.45 -10.06 4.35
C ARG A 91 -9.34 -8.83 5.26
N GLN A 92 -8.64 -7.78 4.81
CA GLN A 92 -8.48 -6.54 5.56
C GLN A 92 -9.81 -5.80 5.73
N PHE A 93 -10.55 -5.63 4.63
CA PHE A 93 -11.86 -4.96 4.64
C PHE A 93 -12.86 -5.64 5.58
N LYS A 94 -12.91 -6.98 5.58
CA LYS A 94 -13.74 -7.72 6.54
C LYS A 94 -13.35 -7.42 7.98
N ARG A 95 -12.06 -7.39 8.32
CA ARG A 95 -11.62 -7.07 9.69
C ARG A 95 -12.03 -5.66 10.11
N GLN A 96 -11.99 -4.70 9.20
CA GLN A 96 -12.40 -3.31 9.47
C GLN A 96 -13.90 -3.19 9.72
N GLN A 97 -14.73 -3.97 9.02
CA GLN A 97 -16.18 -3.96 9.28
C GLN A 97 -16.57 -4.55 10.64
N PHE A 98 -15.79 -5.48 11.19
CA PHE A 98 -16.05 -6.09 12.51
C PHE A 98 -15.35 -5.37 13.67
N HIS A 99 -14.44 -4.42 13.40
CA HIS A 99 -13.81 -3.56 14.40
C HIS A 99 -13.82 -2.09 13.93
N PRO A 100 -14.93 -1.36 14.15
CA PRO A 100 -15.10 0.01 13.64
C PRO A 100 -14.21 1.09 14.30
N ASN A 101 -13.34 0.73 15.26
CA ASN A 101 -12.52 1.70 16.04
C ASN A 101 -11.08 1.91 15.54
N SER A 102 -10.74 1.53 14.31
CA SER A 102 -9.48 1.95 13.69
C SER A 102 -9.68 3.30 13.00
N VAL A 103 -9.75 4.37 13.80
CA VAL A 103 -9.75 5.76 13.29
C VAL A 103 -8.44 5.98 12.52
N ASP A 104 -8.56 6.29 11.22
CA ASP A 104 -7.45 6.77 10.41
C ASP A 104 -7.06 8.18 10.90
N GLU A 105 -5.94 8.29 11.62
CA GLU A 105 -5.37 9.55 12.12
C GLU A 105 -4.85 10.50 11.00
N ASN A 106 -5.15 10.26 9.72
CA ASN A 106 -4.64 11.06 8.59
C ASN A 106 -5.73 11.81 7.80
N SER A 107 -6.92 12.06 8.37
CA SER A 107 -7.97 12.87 7.74
C SER A 107 -8.09 14.31 8.28
N VAL A 108 -7.04 14.84 8.92
CA VAL A 108 -7.03 16.23 9.38
C VAL A 108 -5.95 17.02 8.66
N GLU A 109 -6.22 17.49 7.43
CA GLU A 109 -5.63 18.72 6.90
C GLU A 109 -6.23 19.10 5.53
N GLU A 110 -7.54 19.38 5.47
CA GLU A 110 -8.07 20.18 4.36
C GLU A 110 -9.41 20.82 4.76
N ASN A 111 -9.40 21.89 5.58
CA ASN A 111 -10.49 22.89 5.66
C ASN A 111 -10.17 24.04 6.64
N ALA A 112 -9.10 24.81 6.38
CA ALA A 112 -8.80 26.02 7.15
C ALA A 112 -8.45 27.26 6.31
N ALA A 113 -8.93 27.35 5.06
CA ALA A 113 -8.60 28.47 4.17
C ALA A 113 -9.81 29.04 3.39
N ALA A 114 -10.96 29.22 4.05
CA ALA A 114 -12.11 29.87 3.39
C ALA A 114 -12.95 30.81 4.27
N ASN A 115 -12.44 31.29 5.40
CA ASN A 115 -13.08 32.40 6.14
C ASN A 115 -12.03 33.20 6.93
N ALA A 116 -11.38 34.14 6.24
CA ALA A 116 -10.72 35.30 6.83
C ALA A 116 -10.84 36.47 5.86
#